data_AF-A0A935PP10-F1
#
_entry.id   AF-A0A935PP10-F1
#
_cell.length_a   1.000
_cell.length_b   1.000
_cell.length_c   1.000
_cell.angle_alpha   90.00
_cell.angle_beta   90.00
_cell.angle_gamma   90.00
#
_symmetry.space_group_name_H-M   'P 1'
#
loop_
_entity.id
_entity.type
_entity.pdbx_description
1 polymer ?
#
loop_
_entity_poly.entity_id
_entity_poly.type
_entity_poly.pdbx_seq_one_letter_code
_entity_poly.pdbx_strand_id
1 'polypeptide(L)'
;MPPVRFPHAPHAALLGCDSCHPVPFAERAGAATITMERIFRGEACGMCHGKVAFPAWANCERCHAVARAPGEPLYGGERSASGAGPEGHRR
;
A
#
# COMPACT_ATOMS: atom_id res chain seq x y z
N MET A 1 10.10 -1.40 12.11
CA MET A 1 9.31 -0.49 11.24
C MET A 1 7.88 -1.02 11.15
N PRO A 2 6.86 -0.17 11.34
CA PRO A 2 5.44 -0.58 11.19
C PRO A 2 5.12 -1.07 9.76
N PRO A 3 4.02 -1.80 9.52
CA PRO A 3 3.60 -2.17 8.18
C PRO A 3 3.31 -0.96 7.30
N VAL A 4 3.45 -1.18 5.98
CA VAL A 4 3.24 -0.15 4.96
C VAL A 4 1.77 -0.10 4.57
N ARG A 5 1.24 1.12 4.42
CA ARG A 5 -0.07 1.35 3.80
C ARG A 5 0.09 2.05 2.46
N PHE A 6 -0.59 1.53 1.43
CA PHE A 6 -0.68 2.15 0.11
C PHE A 6 -2.12 2.64 -0.16
N PRO A 7 -2.35 3.97 -0.23
CA PRO A 7 -3.65 4.52 -0.59
C PRO A 7 -3.78 4.77 -2.10
N HIS A 8 -4.75 4.15 -2.79
CA HIS A 8 -4.99 4.40 -4.22
C HIS A 8 -5.44 5.83 -4.51
N ALA A 9 -6.34 6.40 -3.69
CA ALA A 9 -6.97 7.71 -3.96
C ALA A 9 -5.99 8.86 -4.32
N PRO A 10 -4.92 9.16 -3.54
CA PRO A 10 -3.99 10.22 -3.89
C PRO A 10 -3.12 9.91 -5.12
N HIS A 11 -2.91 8.63 -5.45
CA HIS A 11 -2.15 8.24 -6.64
C HIS A 11 -3.02 8.34 -7.89
N ALA A 12 -4.27 7.86 -7.81
CA ALA A 12 -5.25 7.90 -8.90
C ALA A 12 -5.83 9.31 -9.16
N ALA A 13 -5.58 10.27 -8.27
CA ALA A 13 -5.99 11.66 -8.49
C ALA A 13 -5.24 12.32 -9.66
N LEU A 14 -4.01 11.85 -9.94
CA LEU A 14 -3.14 12.44 -10.95
C LEU A 14 -2.63 11.43 -11.99
N LEU A 15 -2.74 10.12 -11.71
CA LEU A 15 -2.21 9.05 -12.55
C LEU A 15 -3.32 8.10 -13.02
N GLY A 16 -3.16 7.57 -14.22
CA GLY A 16 -4.02 6.50 -14.75
C GLY A 16 -3.69 5.14 -14.12
N CYS A 17 -4.62 4.19 -14.20
CA CYS A 17 -4.43 2.82 -13.69
C CYS A 17 -3.25 2.12 -14.37
N ASP A 18 -3.07 2.38 -15.66
CA ASP A 18 -1.99 1.89 -16.54
C ASP A 18 -0.60 2.39 -16.13
N SER A 19 -0.52 3.48 -15.37
CA SER A 19 0.73 3.98 -14.82
C SER A 19 1.32 3.05 -13.75
N CYS A 20 0.50 2.15 -13.20
CA CYS A 20 0.89 1.22 -12.12
C CYS A 20 0.66 -0.25 -12.49
N HIS A 21 -0.36 -0.53 -13.33
CA HIS A 21 -0.80 -1.88 -13.68
C HIS A 21 -0.64 -2.16 -15.18
N PRO A 22 -0.29 -3.40 -15.58
CA PRO A 22 0.01 -4.57 -14.74
C PRO A 22 1.45 -4.61 -14.20
N VAL A 23 2.29 -3.68 -14.65
CA VAL A 23 3.69 -3.53 -14.23
C VAL A 23 3.87 -2.07 -13.82
N PRO A 24 4.45 -1.79 -12.64
CA PRO A 24 5.13 -2.71 -11.71
C PRO A 24 4.24 -3.53 -10.78
N PHE A 25 2.94 -3.25 -10.69
CA PHE A 25 2.04 -3.94 -9.75
C PHE A 25 0.99 -4.72 -10.50
N ALA A 26 0.81 -6.00 -10.16
CA ALA A 26 -0.38 -6.73 -10.56
C ALA A 26 -1.60 -6.17 -9.82
N GLU A 27 -2.80 -6.33 -10.38
CA GLU A 27 -4.09 -6.01 -9.73
C GLU A 27 -4.44 -7.04 -8.63
N ARG A 28 -3.46 -7.41 -7.83
CA ARG A 28 -3.54 -8.40 -6.76
C ARG A 28 -2.60 -7.96 -5.65
N ALA A 29 -3.17 -7.69 -4.49
CA ALA A 29 -2.39 -7.37 -3.32
C ALA A 29 -1.47 -8.54 -2.92
N GLY A 30 -0.30 -8.22 -2.35
CA GLY A 30 0.71 -9.22 -1.98
C GLY A 30 1.43 -9.91 -3.15
N ALA A 31 1.08 -9.63 -4.41
CA ALA A 31 1.73 -10.27 -5.57
C ALA A 31 3.11 -9.69 -5.90
N ALA A 32 3.40 -8.46 -5.46
CA ALA A 32 4.68 -7.80 -5.70
C ALA A 32 5.62 -7.97 -4.50
N THR A 33 6.84 -8.43 -4.76
CA THR A 33 7.93 -8.42 -3.77
C THR A 33 8.50 -7.01 -3.65
N ILE A 34 8.21 -6.30 -2.57
CA ILE A 34 8.68 -4.93 -2.36
C ILE A 34 9.73 -4.92 -1.26
N THR A 35 10.93 -4.41 -1.56
CA THR A 35 11.98 -4.16 -0.58
C THR A 35 12.48 -2.73 -0.72
N MET A 36 13.05 -2.17 0.36
CA MET A 36 13.64 -0.83 0.29
C MET A 36 14.81 -0.77 -0.69
N GLU A 37 15.55 -1.86 -0.87
CA GLU A 37 16.60 -1.97 -1.88
C GLU A 37 16.04 -1.80 -3.30
N ARG A 38 14.93 -2.50 -3.64
CA ARG A 38 14.26 -2.33 -4.94
C ARG A 38 13.78 -0.89 -5.14
N ILE A 39 13.24 -0.27 -4.08
CA ILE A 39 12.82 1.14 -4.10
C ILE A 39 14.02 2.05 -4.40
N PHE A 40 15.18 1.83 -3.77
CA PHE A 40 16.37 2.63 -4.04
C PHE A 40 16.96 2.40 -5.42
N ARG A 41 16.73 1.23 -6.02
CA ARG A 41 17.05 0.94 -7.43
C ARG A 41 16.03 1.52 -8.42
N GLY A 42 15.03 2.26 -7.95
CA GLY A 42 14.03 2.91 -8.80
C GLY A 42 12.90 1.99 -9.24
N GLU A 43 12.69 0.86 -8.58
CA GLU A 43 11.59 -0.07 -8.85
C GLU A 43 10.43 0.12 -7.85
N ALA A 44 9.25 -0.42 -8.19
CA ALA A 44 8.04 -0.33 -7.37
C ALA A 44 7.75 1.13 -6.97
N CYS A 45 7.72 1.45 -5.67
CA CYS A 45 7.48 2.81 -5.18
C CYS A 45 8.58 3.80 -5.65
N GLY A 46 9.80 3.30 -5.83
CA GLY A 46 10.97 4.08 -6.24
C GLY A 46 10.95 4.56 -7.68
N MET A 47 10.02 4.05 -8.51
CA MET A 47 9.82 4.61 -9.85
C MET A 47 9.43 6.09 -9.77
N CYS A 48 8.71 6.48 -8.71
CA CYS A 48 8.20 7.83 -8.51
C CYS A 48 8.79 8.54 -7.28
N HIS A 49 8.89 7.86 -6.13
CA HIS A 49 9.35 8.46 -4.87
C HIS A 49 10.86 8.70 -4.87
N GLY A 50 11.28 9.97 -4.98
CA GLY A 50 12.67 10.38 -5.18
C GLY A 50 12.95 10.96 -6.57
N LYS A 51 11.96 10.97 -7.47
CA LYS A 51 12.03 11.62 -8.79
C LYS A 51 10.92 12.65 -8.98
N VAL A 52 9.67 12.21 -8.83
CA VAL A 52 8.45 13.03 -9.04
C VAL A 52 7.64 13.23 -7.77
N ALA A 53 7.87 12.40 -6.75
CA ALA A 53 7.28 12.50 -5.44
C ALA A 53 8.38 12.56 -4.36
N PHE A 54 7.97 12.77 -3.11
CA PHE A 54 8.88 12.86 -1.97
C PHE A 54 9.84 11.65 -1.89
N PRO A 55 11.08 11.84 -1.43
CA PRO A 55 12.07 10.77 -1.36
C PRO A 55 11.71 9.73 -0.29
N ALA A 56 11.65 8.44 -0.68
CA ALA A 56 11.26 7.35 0.22
C ALA A 56 12.25 7.11 1.37
N TRP A 57 13.53 7.47 1.20
CA TRP A 57 14.57 7.30 2.22
C TRP A 57 14.50 8.30 3.38
N ALA A 58 13.87 9.47 3.18
CA ALA A 58 13.78 10.53 4.19
C ALA A 58 12.41 10.61 4.89
N ASN A 59 11.45 9.76 4.50
CA ASN A 59 10.04 9.91 4.85
C ASN A 59 9.41 8.56 5.26
N CYS A 60 10.10 7.82 6.12
CA CYS A 60 9.76 6.46 6.53
C CYS A 60 8.31 6.34 7.02
N GLU A 61 7.89 7.25 7.89
CA GLU A 61 6.58 7.29 8.54
C GLU A 61 5.41 7.53 7.58
N ARG A 62 5.66 8.10 6.39
CA ARG A 62 4.60 8.34 5.40
C ARG A 62 4.05 7.05 4.80
N CYS A 63 4.89 6.03 4.74
CA CYS A 63 4.51 4.70 4.25
C CYS A 63 4.25 3.75 5.44
N HIS A 64 5.15 3.76 6.41
CA HIS A 64 5.12 2.88 7.59
C HIS A 64 4.21 3.42 8.70
N ALA A 65 2.92 3.57 8.38
CA ALA A 65 1.93 4.27 9.19
C ALA A 65 0.90 3.36 9.88
N VAL A 66 0.97 2.04 9.70
CA VAL A 66 -0.03 1.11 10.26
C VAL A 66 0.41 0.63 11.63
N ALA A 67 -0.42 0.79 12.66
CA ALA A 67 -0.18 0.14 13.93
C ALA A 67 -0.40 -1.39 13.76
N ARG A 68 0.56 -2.21 14.19
CA ARG A 68 0.46 -3.67 14.14
C ARG A 68 0.33 -4.26 15.54
N ALA A 69 -0.69 -5.09 15.77
CA ALA A 69 -0.74 -5.95 16.94
C ALA A 69 0.25 -7.13 16.80
N PRO A 70 0.94 -7.57 17.86
CA PRO A 70 1.84 -8.71 17.80
C PRO A 70 1.12 -9.96 17.26
N GLY A 71 1.61 -10.52 16.14
CA GLY A 71 1.10 -11.77 15.56
C GLY A 71 0.17 -11.64 14.35
N GLU A 72 -0.23 -10.42 13.95
CA GLU A 72 -1.12 -10.25 12.79
C GLU A 72 -0.38 -10.38 11.44
N PRO A 73 -0.88 -11.14 10.46
CA PRO A 73 -0.24 -11.28 9.15
C PRO A 73 -0.21 -9.94 8.38
N LEU A 74 0.91 -9.68 7.71
CA LEU A 74 1.18 -8.41 6.99
C LEU A 74 0.33 -8.22 5.72
N TYR A 75 -0.18 -9.33 5.18
CA TYR A 75 -1.08 -9.38 4.04
C TYR A 75 -2.21 -10.34 4.41
N GLY A 76 -3.46 -9.89 4.20
CA GLY A 76 -4.68 -10.52 4.70
C GLY A 76 -4.65 -12.05 4.65
N GLY A 77 -4.41 -12.65 5.81
CA GLY A 77 -4.93 -13.98 6.08
C GLY A 77 -6.45 -13.86 6.02
N GLU A 78 -7.07 -14.73 5.25
CA GLU A 78 -8.52 -14.92 5.24
C GLU A 78 -9.08 -14.87 6.68
N ARG A 79 -9.92 -13.87 6.94
CA ARG A 79 -10.89 -13.93 8.02
C ARG A 79 -12.21 -13.45 7.44
N SER A 80 -13.00 -14.41 6.98
CA SER A 80 -14.45 -14.33 7.07
C SER A 80 -14.81 -13.98 8.51
N ALA A 81 -15.23 -12.74 8.76
CA ALA A 81 -16.02 -12.34 9.91
C ALA A 81 -16.53 -10.90 9.77
N SER A 82 -17.39 -10.64 8.77
CA SER A 82 -18.39 -9.58 8.91
C SER A 82 -19.63 -10.19 9.56
N GLY A 83 -19.49 -10.58 10.83
CA GLY A 83 -20.60 -10.81 11.72
C GLY A 83 -21.00 -9.49 12.36
N ALA A 84 -22.18 -8.99 11.98
CA ALA A 84 -23.07 -8.09 12.70
C ALA A 84 -22.46 -7.07 13.69
N GLY A 85 -22.48 -5.79 13.27
CA GLY A 85 -22.72 -4.67 14.19
C GLY A 85 -24.16 -4.19 14.03
N PRO A 86 -24.86 -3.80 15.11
CA PRO A 86 -26.30 -3.60 15.11
C PRO A 86 -26.72 -2.29 14.41
N GLU A 87 -27.90 -2.36 13.78
CA GLU A 87 -28.89 -1.28 13.67
C GLU A 87 -28.54 -0.03 12.84
N GLY A 88 -29.03 -0.03 11.60
CA GLY A 88 -30.01 0.97 11.17
C GLY A 88 -29.50 2.34 10.71
N HIS A 89 -29.35 2.49 9.39
CA HIS A 89 -29.95 3.66 8.73
C HIS A 89 -30.44 3.29 7.33
N ARG A 90 -31.77 3.32 7.18
CA ARG A 90 -32.45 3.38 5.90
C ARG A 90 -32.20 4.76 5.29
N ARG A 91 -31.62 4.81 4.10
CA ARG A 91 -32.16 5.40 2.87
C ARG A 91 -31.07 5.43 1.81
#